data_AF-A0A376MQC9-F1
#
_entry.id   AF-A0A376MQC9-F1
#
_cell.length_a   1.000
_cell.length_b   1.000
_cell.length_c   1.000
_cell.angle_alpha   90.00
_cell.angle_beta   90.00
_cell.angle_gamma   90.00
#
_symmetry.space_group_name_H-M   'P 1'
#
loop_
_entity.id
_entity.type
_entity.pdbx_description
1 polymer ?
#
loop_
_entity_poly.entity_id
_entity_poly.type
_entity_poly.pdbx_seq_one_letter_code
_entity_poly.pdbx_strand_id
1 'polypeptide(L)'
;MELLLRGCSADAERRVNENRGFLQTLARLESITVLPADDKGPVSVTKIIDGAELLIPMAGLINKEDELARLAKEVAKIEGEISRIENKLANEGFVGRAPEAVIAKEREKLEGYAEAKAKLIEQQAVIAAL
;
A
#
# COMPACT_ATOMS: atom_id res chain seq x y z
N MET A 1 -1.08 14.81 11.73
CA MET A 1 -0.30 14.74 10.48
C MET A 1 1.07 15.38 10.70
N GLU A 2 2.13 14.69 10.29
CA GLU A 2 3.50 15.21 10.40
C GLU A 2 3.92 15.93 9.11
N LEU A 3 4.72 16.98 9.24
CA LEU A 3 5.37 17.65 8.12
C LEU A 3 6.89 17.65 8.31
N LEU A 4 7.61 17.13 7.32
CA LEU A 4 9.06 17.20 7.28
C LEU A 4 9.47 18.19 6.19
N LEU A 5 10.55 18.93 6.43
CA LEU A 5 11.10 19.93 5.54
C LEU A 5 12.55 19.59 5.24
N ARG A 6 13.00 19.73 3.99
CA ARG A 6 14.40 19.54 3.61
C ARG A 6 14.84 20.59 2.60
N GLY A 7 16.11 20.96 2.63
CA GLY A 7 16.67 21.91 1.66
C GLY A 7 16.10 23.32 1.80
N CYS A 8 15.59 23.67 2.99
CA CYS A 8 15.10 25.02 3.27
C CYS A 8 16.26 26.02 3.29
N SER A 9 16.00 27.23 2.79
CA SER A 9 16.90 28.36 3.04
C SER A 9 16.79 28.80 4.51
N ALA A 10 17.82 29.47 5.02
CA ALA A 10 17.83 29.97 6.39
C ALA A 10 16.63 30.90 6.69
N ASP A 11 16.20 31.70 5.70
CA ASP A 11 15.01 32.54 5.82
C ASP A 11 13.72 31.72 5.89
N ALA A 12 13.62 30.64 5.11
CA ALA A 12 12.46 29.76 5.15
C ALA A 12 12.36 29.05 6.51
N GLU A 13 13.46 28.51 7.03
CA GLU A 13 13.50 27.88 8.36
C GLU A 13 13.13 28.86 9.46
N ARG A 14 13.68 30.08 9.40
CA ARG A 14 13.34 31.15 10.35
C ARG A 14 11.84 31.44 10.34
N ARG A 15 11.24 31.66 9.17
CA ARG A 15 9.79 31.93 9.04
C ARG A 15 8.94 30.78 9.55
N VAL A 16 9.29 29.53 9.22
CA VAL A 16 8.57 28.34 9.70
C VAL A 16 8.63 28.27 11.22
N ASN A 17 9.80 28.49 11.82
CA ASN A 17 9.97 28.41 13.27
C ASN A 17 9.26 29.54 14.01
N GLU A 18 9.35 30.79 13.52
CA GLU A 18 8.64 31.93 14.09
C GLU A 18 7.11 31.78 14.03
N ASN A 19 6.58 31.10 13.00
CA ASN A 19 5.15 30.93 12.77
C ASN A 19 4.64 29.51 13.08
N ARG A 20 5.44 28.69 13.76
CA ARG A 20 5.21 27.25 13.93
C ARG A 20 3.82 26.90 14.45
N GLY A 21 3.38 27.54 15.54
CA GLY A 21 2.07 27.25 16.15
C GLY A 21 0.88 27.60 15.23
N PHE A 22 1.02 28.69 14.46
CA PHE A 22 0.01 29.09 13.48
C PHE A 22 -0.08 28.08 12.33
N LEU A 23 1.07 27.66 11.80
CA LEU A 23 1.15 26.64 10.75
C LEU A 23 0.58 25.29 11.22
N GLN A 24 0.90 24.88 12.45
CA GLN A 24 0.35 23.65 13.04
C GLN A 24 -1.17 23.71 13.15
N THR A 25 -1.73 24.85 13.55
CA THR A 25 -3.18 25.00 13.68
C THR A 25 -3.89 25.03 12.33
N LEU A 26 -3.39 25.84 11.38
CA LEU A 26 -4.03 26.01 10.06
C LEU A 26 -4.00 24.72 9.23
N ALA A 27 -2.85 24.04 9.20
CA ALA A 27 -2.65 22.84 8.41
C ALA A 27 -2.93 21.54 9.20
N ARG A 28 -3.38 21.65 10.46
CA ARG A 28 -3.65 20.52 11.37
C ARG A 28 -2.45 19.58 11.51
N LEU A 29 -1.27 20.17 11.67
CA LEU A 29 -0.02 19.43 11.83
C LEU A 29 0.22 19.13 13.31
N GLU A 30 0.59 17.89 13.58
CA GLU A 30 1.08 17.47 14.89
C GLU A 30 2.51 17.96 15.10
N SER A 31 3.34 17.91 14.05
CA SER A 31 4.75 18.27 14.11
C SER A 31 5.24 18.92 12.80
N ILE A 32 6.30 19.71 12.93
CA ILE A 32 7.07 20.27 11.81
C ILE A 32 8.55 20.01 12.10
N THR A 33 9.23 19.24 11.26
CA THR A 33 10.63 18.87 11.48
C THR A 33 11.47 19.24 10.28
N VAL A 34 12.61 19.90 10.50
CA VAL A 34 13.59 20.16 9.43
C VAL A 34 14.60 19.02 9.44
N LEU A 35 14.75 18.34 8.31
CA LEU A 35 15.68 17.23 8.11
C LEU A 35 17.04 17.73 7.60
N PRO A 36 18.13 17.03 7.94
CA PRO A 36 19.41 17.18 7.25
C PRO A 36 19.30 16.99 5.73
N ALA A 37 20.20 17.61 4.97
CA ALA A 37 20.14 17.58 3.51
C ALA A 37 20.35 16.18 2.91
N ASP A 38 21.07 15.30 3.61
CA ASP A 38 21.37 13.92 3.23
C ASP A 38 20.34 12.91 3.74
N ASP A 39 19.48 13.29 4.69
CA ASP A 39 18.41 12.46 5.18
C ASP A 39 17.26 12.44 4.18
N LYS A 40 16.99 11.26 3.59
CA LYS A 40 15.91 11.07 2.61
C LYS A 40 14.51 11.14 3.23
N GLY A 41 14.39 10.96 4.53
CA GLY A 41 13.11 10.83 5.22
C GLY A 41 12.37 9.52 4.85
N PRO A 42 11.22 9.25 5.50
CA PRO A 42 10.37 8.13 5.17
C PRO A 42 9.66 8.33 3.83
N VAL A 43 9.00 7.28 3.32
CA VAL A 43 8.16 7.38 2.12
C VAL A 43 7.07 8.44 2.36
N SER A 44 7.09 9.44 1.49
CA SER A 44 6.33 10.67 1.68
C SER A 44 5.75 11.14 0.35
N VAL A 45 4.63 11.86 0.43
CA VAL A 45 4.24 12.73 -0.67
C VAL A 45 5.13 13.97 -0.58
N THR A 46 5.93 14.21 -1.63
CA THR A 46 6.88 15.33 -1.66
C THR A 46 6.37 16.44 -2.57
N LYS A 47 6.42 17.68 -2.08
CA LYS A 47 6.17 18.90 -2.86
C LYS A 47 7.39 19.82 -2.75
N ILE A 48 7.82 20.37 -3.88
CA ILE A 48 8.91 21.34 -3.93
C ILE A 48 8.34 22.75 -4.04
N ILE A 49 8.80 23.66 -3.18
CA ILE A 49 8.47 25.09 -3.18
C ILE A 49 9.76 25.87 -2.97
N ASP A 50 10.13 26.71 -3.94
CA ASP A 50 11.33 27.55 -3.89
C ASP A 50 12.63 26.80 -3.50
N GLY A 51 12.76 25.55 -3.96
CA GLY A 51 13.89 24.68 -3.66
C GLY A 51 13.81 23.92 -2.33
N ALA A 52 12.87 24.27 -1.45
CA ALA A 52 12.56 23.49 -0.26
C ALA A 52 11.63 22.32 -0.60
N GLU A 53 11.94 21.15 -0.05
CA GLU A 53 11.10 19.98 -0.12
C GLU A 53 10.20 19.91 1.12
N LEU A 54 8.89 19.78 0.90
CA LEU A 54 7.89 19.49 1.92
C LEU A 54 7.53 18.02 1.76
N LEU A 55 7.79 17.22 2.78
CA LEU A 55 7.52 15.79 2.80
C LEU A 55 6.43 15.53 3.84
N ILE A 56 5.32 14.95 3.39
CA ILE A 56 4.26 14.46 4.28
C ILE A 56 4.42 12.94 4.36
N PRO A 57 4.90 12.39 5.49
CA PRO A 57 5.03 10.96 5.67
C PRO A 57 3.69 10.27 5.42
N MET A 58 3.71 9.20 4.63
CA MET A 58 2.52 8.40 4.43
C MET A 58 2.31 7.39 5.56
N ALA A 59 3.37 7.10 6.31
CA ALA A 59 3.30 6.34 7.57
C ALA A 59 2.41 7.09 8.57
N GLY A 60 1.33 6.45 9.01
CA GLY A 60 0.30 7.04 9.88
C GLY A 60 -1.02 7.38 9.18
N LEU A 61 -1.05 7.46 7.84
CA LEU A 61 -2.30 7.52 7.07
C LEU A 61 -2.85 6.13 6.72
N ILE A 62 -1.98 5.12 6.71
CA ILE A 62 -2.28 3.70 6.51
C ILE A 62 -1.56 2.92 7.62
N ASN A 63 -2.28 2.13 8.43
CA ASN A 63 -1.62 1.14 9.28
C ASN A 63 -1.14 0.00 8.38
N LYS A 64 0.13 0.09 7.96
CA LYS A 64 0.77 -0.86 7.05
C LYS A 64 0.69 -2.30 7.56
N GLU A 65 0.87 -2.51 8.86
CA GLU A 65 0.82 -3.85 9.44
C GLU A 65 -0.59 -4.44 9.37
N ASP A 66 -1.61 -3.65 9.72
CA ASP A 66 -3.01 -4.06 9.63
C ASP A 66 -3.42 -4.33 8.18
N GLU A 67 -3.00 -3.47 7.25
CA GLU A 67 -3.33 -3.60 5.83
C GLU A 67 -2.63 -4.81 5.19
N LEU A 68 -1.35 -5.03 5.49
CA LEU A 68 -0.63 -6.24 5.08
C LEU A 68 -1.27 -7.49 5.69
N ALA A 69 -1.70 -7.45 6.95
CA ALA A 69 -2.38 -8.57 7.60
C ALA A 69 -3.76 -8.86 6.98
N ARG A 70 -4.52 -7.82 6.62
CA ARG A 70 -5.80 -7.95 5.90
C ARG A 70 -5.58 -8.58 4.52
N LEU A 71 -4.64 -8.04 3.74
CA LEU A 71 -4.31 -8.55 2.40
C LEU A 71 -3.82 -10.00 2.46
N ALA A 72 -2.96 -10.34 3.43
CA ALA A 72 -2.48 -11.71 3.61
C ALA A 72 -3.64 -12.70 3.88
N LYS A 73 -4.64 -12.30 4.68
CA LYS A 73 -5.84 -13.12 4.93
C LYS A 73 -6.67 -13.32 3.66
N GLU A 74 -6.81 -12.28 2.84
CA GLU A 74 -7.54 -12.37 1.57
C GLU A 74 -6.83 -13.27 0.55
N VAL A 75 -5.51 -13.15 0.45
CA VAL A 75 -4.68 -14.04 -0.37
C VAL A 75 -4.84 -15.49 0.08
N ALA A 76 -4.70 -15.78 1.38
CA ALA A 76 -4.84 -17.12 1.92
C ALA A 76 -6.23 -17.73 1.66
N LYS A 77 -7.29 -16.90 1.70
CA LYS A 77 -8.65 -17.34 1.38
C LYS A 77 -8.76 -17.76 -0.09
N ILE A 78 -8.25 -16.94 -1.01
CA ILE A 78 -8.29 -17.23 -2.45
C ILE A 78 -7.42 -18.44 -2.79
N GLU A 79 -6.24 -18.58 -2.16
CA GLU A 79 -5.40 -19.77 -2.30
C GLU A 79 -6.11 -21.05 -1.86
N GLY A 80 -6.92 -20.98 -0.80
CA GLY A 80 -7.77 -22.09 -0.36
C GLY A 80 -8.82 -22.48 -1.41
N GLU A 81 -9.46 -21.50 -2.06
CA GLU A 81 -10.43 -21.77 -3.13
C GLU A 81 -9.75 -22.32 -4.40
N ILE A 82 -8.60 -21.77 -4.80
CA ILE A 82 -7.76 -22.27 -5.90
C ILE A 82 -7.42 -23.73 -5.65
N SER A 83 -6.86 -24.06 -4.48
CA SER A 83 -6.47 -25.42 -4.12
C SER A 83 -7.64 -26.40 -4.18
N ARG A 84 -8.85 -25.99 -3.77
CA ARG A 84 -10.05 -26.83 -3.85
C ARG A 84 -10.44 -27.12 -5.30
N ILE A 85 -10.40 -26.11 -6.17
CA ILE A 85 -10.75 -26.25 -7.57
C ILE A 85 -9.71 -27.09 -8.31
N GLU A 86 -8.42 -26.87 -8.05
CA GLU A 86 -7.33 -27.66 -8.62
C GLU A 86 -7.45 -29.14 -8.23
N ASN A 87 -7.69 -29.44 -6.94
CA ASN A 87 -7.92 -30.81 -6.49
C ASN A 87 -9.13 -31.47 -7.16
N LYS A 88 -10.20 -30.69 -7.39
CA LYS A 88 -11.41 -31.16 -8.08
C LYS A 88 -11.11 -31.47 -9.55
N LEU A 89 -10.34 -30.61 -10.23
CA LEU A 89 -9.94 -30.77 -11.62
C LEU A 89 -8.84 -31.81 -11.83
N ALA A 90 -8.03 -32.12 -10.82
CA ALA A 90 -7.04 -33.20 -10.85
C ALA A 90 -7.67 -34.58 -10.60
N ASN A 91 -8.87 -34.64 -10.03
CA ASN A 91 -9.57 -35.90 -9.81
C ASN A 91 -10.12 -36.47 -11.12
N GLU A 92 -9.45 -37.50 -11.65
CA GLU A 92 -9.85 -38.21 -12.88
C GLU A 92 -11.30 -38.71 -12.84
N GLY A 93 -11.80 -39.10 -11.66
CA GLY A 93 -13.19 -39.51 -11.47
C GLY A 93 -14.20 -38.38 -11.64
N PHE A 94 -13.80 -37.14 -11.31
CA PHE A 94 -14.60 -35.94 -11.59
C PHE A 94 -14.49 -35.55 -13.06
N VAL A 95 -13.27 -35.48 -13.61
CA VAL A 95 -13.03 -35.09 -15.02
C VAL A 95 -13.69 -36.07 -15.99
N GLY A 96 -13.63 -37.38 -15.71
CA GLY A 96 -14.21 -38.40 -16.59
C GLY A 96 -15.74 -38.55 -16.50
N ARG A 97 -16.40 -37.96 -15.49
CA ARG A 97 -17.85 -38.10 -15.27
C ARG A 97 -18.62 -36.79 -15.31
N ALA A 98 -17.97 -35.67 -15.05
CA ALA A 98 -18.62 -34.37 -15.04
C ALA A 98 -18.88 -33.88 -16.48
N PRO A 99 -20.02 -33.22 -16.73
CA PRO A 99 -20.26 -32.58 -18.03
C PRO A 99 -19.17 -31.55 -18.36
N GLU A 100 -18.83 -31.41 -19.64
CA GLU A 100 -17.83 -30.43 -20.10
C GLU A 100 -18.15 -29.01 -19.65
N ALA A 101 -19.42 -28.61 -19.65
CA ALA A 101 -19.85 -27.30 -19.17
C ALA A 101 -19.50 -27.06 -17.69
N VAL A 102 -19.52 -28.10 -16.85
CA VAL A 102 -19.13 -28.02 -15.44
C VAL A 102 -17.61 -27.88 -15.33
N ILE A 103 -16.85 -28.66 -16.10
CA ILE A 103 -15.38 -28.59 -16.11
C ILE A 103 -14.90 -27.22 -16.60
N ALA A 104 -15.49 -26.71 -17.69
CA ALA A 104 -15.20 -25.38 -18.22
C ALA A 104 -15.47 -24.27 -17.18
N LYS A 105 -16.61 -24.35 -16.49
CA LYS A 105 -16.96 -23.40 -15.43
C LYS A 105 -16.00 -23.44 -14.23
N GLU A 106 -15.50 -24.61 -13.86
CA GLU A 106 -14.49 -24.71 -12.79
C GLU A 106 -13.13 -24.15 -13.24
N ARG A 107 -12.75 -24.33 -14.51
CA ARG A 107 -11.52 -23.73 -15.07
C ARG A 107 -11.61 -22.21 -15.16
N GLU A 108 -12.75 -21.68 -15.59
CA GLU A 108 -13.01 -20.22 -15.63
C GLU A 108 -12.93 -19.61 -14.22
N LYS A 109 -13.52 -20.29 -13.22
CA LYS A 109 -13.38 -19.86 -11.81
C LYS A 109 -11.93 -19.87 -11.34
N LEU A 110 -11.16 -20.89 -11.71
CA LEU A 110 -9.75 -20.99 -11.35
C LEU A 110 -8.96 -19.79 -11.90
N GLU A 111 -9.18 -19.46 -13.16
CA GLU A 111 -8.55 -18.31 -13.83
C GLU A 111 -8.92 -16.99 -13.14
N GLY A 112 -10.21 -16.77 -12.87
CA GLY A 112 -10.67 -15.56 -12.15
C GLY A 112 -10.06 -15.42 -10.76
N TYR A 113 -9.91 -16.53 -10.02
CA TYR A 113 -9.22 -16.50 -8.72
C TYR A 113 -7.71 -16.26 -8.84
N ALA A 114 -7.05 -16.82 -9.87
CA ALA A 114 -5.64 -16.57 -10.12
C ALA A 114 -5.36 -15.09 -10.44
N GLU A 115 -6.20 -14.46 -11.26
CA GLU A 115 -6.12 -13.02 -11.54
C GLU A 115 -6.35 -12.18 -10.28
N ALA A 116 -7.38 -12.52 -9.48
CA ALA A 116 -7.65 -11.81 -8.23
C ALA A 116 -6.47 -11.92 -7.24
N LYS A 117 -5.87 -13.12 -7.13
CA LYS A 117 -4.67 -13.35 -6.32
C LYS A 117 -3.50 -12.48 -6.80
N ALA A 118 -3.26 -12.41 -8.11
CA ALA A 118 -2.17 -11.60 -8.67
C ALA A 118 -2.32 -10.11 -8.30
N LYS A 119 -3.52 -9.55 -8.43
CA LYS A 119 -3.81 -8.17 -8.05
C LYS A 119 -3.58 -7.90 -6.56
N LEU A 120 -3.98 -8.83 -5.69
CA LEU A 120 -3.77 -8.70 -4.25
C LEU A 120 -2.28 -8.76 -3.87
N ILE A 121 -1.49 -9.61 -4.53
CA ILE A 121 -0.03 -9.69 -4.32
C ILE A 121 0.64 -8.39 -4.78
N GLU A 122 0.23 -7.84 -5.92
CA GLU A 122 0.73 -6.54 -6.40
C GLU A 122 0.42 -5.43 -5.40
N GLN A 123 -0.82 -5.36 -4.91
CA GLN A 123 -1.21 -4.40 -3.87
C GLN A 123 -0.38 -4.59 -2.58
N GLN A 124 -0.14 -5.83 -2.16
CA GLN A 124 0.68 -6.13 -1.00
C GLN A 124 2.13 -5.65 -1.19
N ALA A 125 2.71 -5.81 -2.39
CA ALA A 125 4.04 -5.32 -2.71
C ALA A 125 4.11 -3.78 -2.69
N VAL A 126 3.09 -3.10 -3.22
CA VAL A 126 3.00 -1.64 -3.15
C VAL A 126 2.97 -1.19 -1.69
N ILE A 127 2.07 -1.72 -0.87
CA ILE A 127 1.95 -1.36 0.56
C ILE A 127 3.22 -1.74 1.33
N ALA A 128 3.87 -2.85 1.01
CA ALA A 128 5.15 -3.24 1.62
C ALA A 128 6.29 -2.26 1.31
N ALA A 129 6.23 -1.57 0.17
CA ALA A 129 7.21 -0.58 -0.26
C ALA A 129 6.95 0.84 0.27
N LEU A 130 5.79 1.11 0.90
CA LEU A 130 5.46 2.36 1.59
C LEU A 130 6.05 2.40 3.00
#